data_AF-A0A158G246-F1
#
_entry.id   AF-A0A158G246-F1
#
_cell.length_a   1.000
_cell.length_b   1.000
_cell.length_c   1.000
_cell.angle_alpha   90.00
_cell.angle_beta   90.00
_cell.angle_gamma   90.00
#
_symmetry.space_group_name_H-M   'P 1'
#
loop_
_entity.id
_entity.type
_entity.pdbx_description
1 polymer ?
#
loop_
_entity_poly.entity_id
_entity_poly.type
_entity_poly.pdbx_seq_one_letter_code
_entity_poly.pdbx_strand_id
1 'polypeptide(L)'
;METKELTVVERAAVALGTPEHEKKLVELVKQSATIVEIKNADARTQCHSAYMVLKTARVDIEKAGKAAREDATAFSKAVIAEEKRLVGITSAEEARLQGLRDVWDDAREAEKRAIREAEERRVAAIRARIEAFMLDAVTVASKSSSEIAAHAESVEKMAISIDEFAELTGEAQAKQYQTVKWLRERHADAVEKEEEQQRLAAERAELARLRAEQEERDRKAAAERAEQERKARAEREAEEAKLRAEREAHEAALRAEREAEEALLRKHREEHEANMRAQREELARHQAAIDAARRKVEEEAEAKRRAEEQAARKEAERIRAEQDAKIAEQKRREREQFVEKGPTDDELVDVLASHYDVTAGDVLRWLEAFDVESFKSNIAG
;
A
#
# COMPACT_ATOMS: atom_id res chain seq x y z
N MET A 1 -49.75 -109.19 65.29
CA MET A 1 -49.25 -109.16 66.68
C MET A 1 -48.27 -108.02 66.76
N GLU A 2 -48.62 -106.94 67.45
CA GLU A 2 -47.69 -105.82 67.66
C GLU A 2 -46.55 -106.30 68.57
N THR A 3 -45.40 -106.57 67.97
CA THR A 3 -44.14 -106.73 68.69
C THR A 3 -43.77 -105.38 69.26
N LYS A 4 -43.96 -105.19 70.57
CA LYS A 4 -43.51 -103.99 71.26
C LYS A 4 -42.00 -103.83 71.02
N GLU A 5 -41.63 -102.82 70.24
CA GLU A 5 -40.23 -102.54 69.93
C GLU A 5 -39.51 -102.05 71.20
N LEU A 6 -38.38 -102.67 71.52
CA LEU A 6 -37.55 -102.24 72.64
C LEU A 6 -36.88 -100.90 72.27
N THR A 7 -37.01 -99.91 73.15
CA THR A 7 -36.25 -98.67 73.09
C THR A 7 -34.74 -98.95 73.17
N VAL A 8 -33.90 -98.00 72.76
CA VAL A 8 -32.43 -98.13 72.82
C VAL A 8 -31.95 -98.46 74.24
N VAL A 9 -32.60 -97.87 75.25
CA VAL A 9 -32.30 -98.10 76.66
C VAL A 9 -32.70 -99.52 77.09
N GLU A 10 -33.87 -100.00 76.67
CA GLU A 10 -34.31 -101.37 76.95
C GLU A 10 -33.42 -102.42 76.25
N ARG A 11 -32.97 -102.16 75.01
CA ARG A 11 -31.98 -103.02 74.34
C ARG A 11 -30.64 -103.06 75.07
N ALA A 12 -30.19 -101.92 75.61
CA ALA A 12 -28.97 -101.86 76.41
C ALA A 12 -29.11 -102.65 77.71
N ALA A 13 -30.26 -102.57 78.39
CA ALA A 13 -30.55 -103.34 79.60
C ALA A 13 -30.59 -104.85 79.34
N VAL A 14 -31.18 -105.27 78.21
CA VAL A 14 -31.18 -106.68 77.77
C VAL A 14 -29.76 -107.15 77.43
N ALA A 15 -28.99 -106.36 76.67
CA ALA A 15 -27.63 -106.73 76.28
C ALA A 15 -26.67 -106.87 77.47
N LEU A 16 -26.91 -106.12 78.55
CA LEU A 16 -26.15 -106.20 79.79
C LEU A 16 -26.74 -107.19 80.81
N GLY A 17 -27.88 -107.83 80.56
CA GLY A 17 -28.55 -108.68 81.55
C GLY A 17 -28.82 -107.95 82.86
N THR A 18 -29.15 -106.66 82.78
CA THR A 18 -29.22 -105.76 83.94
C THR A 18 -30.12 -106.27 85.07
N PRO A 19 -31.35 -106.76 84.81
CA PRO A 19 -32.24 -107.22 85.89
C PRO A 19 -31.66 -108.39 86.70
N GLU A 20 -31.03 -109.36 86.03
CA GLU A 20 -30.42 -110.53 86.66
C GLU A 20 -29.10 -110.17 87.36
N HIS A 21 -28.26 -109.35 86.70
CA HIS A 21 -27.00 -108.91 87.27
C HIS A 21 -27.19 -108.01 88.48
N GLU A 22 -28.12 -107.06 88.45
CA GLU A 22 -28.40 -106.18 89.59
C GLU A 22 -28.76 -106.98 90.83
N LYS A 23 -29.70 -107.92 90.70
CA LYS A 23 -30.09 -108.80 91.82
C LYS A 23 -28.90 -109.61 92.36
N LYS A 24 -28.10 -110.20 91.47
CA LYS A 24 -26.92 -111.00 91.85
C LYS A 24 -25.84 -110.14 92.52
N LEU A 25 -25.57 -108.95 91.99
CA LEU A 25 -24.55 -108.03 92.54
C LEU A 25 -24.95 -107.55 93.93
N VAL A 26 -26.22 -107.17 94.13
CA VAL A 26 -26.73 -106.78 95.45
C VAL A 26 -26.54 -107.91 96.47
N GLU A 27 -26.80 -109.16 96.07
CA GLU A 27 -26.59 -110.33 96.94
C GLU A 27 -25.10 -110.56 97.25
N LEU A 28 -24.22 -110.49 96.24
CA LEU A 28 -22.77 -110.64 96.45
C LEU A 28 -22.21 -109.56 97.39
N VAL A 29 -22.69 -108.32 97.28
CA VAL A 29 -22.30 -107.23 98.18
C VAL A 29 -22.76 -107.52 99.60
N LYS A 30 -24.03 -107.95 99.80
CA LYS A 30 -24.56 -108.32 101.12
C LYS A 30 -23.75 -109.45 101.77
N GLN A 31 -23.37 -110.47 101.02
CA GLN A 31 -22.56 -111.59 101.52
C GLN A 31 -21.17 -111.15 102.00
N SER A 32 -20.60 -110.12 101.37
CA SER A 32 -19.31 -109.56 101.78
C SER A 32 -19.40 -108.53 102.92
N ALA A 33 -20.60 -108.01 103.23
CA ALA A 33 -20.78 -106.88 104.15
C ALA A 33 -20.40 -107.17 105.62
N THR A 34 -20.42 -108.43 106.03
CA THR A 34 -20.02 -108.86 107.38
C THR A 34 -18.51 -108.90 107.59
N ILE A 35 -17.72 -108.81 106.51
CA ILE A 35 -16.25 -108.81 106.55
C ILE A 35 -15.77 -107.39 106.85
N VAL A 36 -15.74 -107.05 108.14
CA VAL A 36 -15.36 -105.70 108.62
C VAL A 36 -13.88 -105.58 109.05
N GLU A 37 -13.23 -106.70 109.41
CA GLU A 37 -11.84 -106.72 109.88
C GLU A 37 -11.21 -108.13 109.65
N ILE A 38 -9.91 -108.19 109.34
CA ILE A 38 -9.18 -109.46 109.16
C ILE A 38 -8.41 -109.79 110.46
N LYS A 39 -8.95 -110.69 111.27
CA LYS A 39 -8.35 -111.08 112.56
C LYS A 39 -7.46 -112.33 112.51
N ASN A 40 -7.56 -113.12 111.44
CA ASN A 40 -6.80 -114.38 111.26
C ASN A 40 -6.67 -114.76 109.76
N ALA A 41 -5.94 -115.85 109.48
CA ALA A 41 -5.68 -116.31 108.12
C ALA A 41 -6.95 -116.72 107.35
N ASP A 42 -7.95 -117.30 108.04
CA ASP A 42 -9.21 -117.70 107.43
C ASP A 42 -10.03 -116.48 106.98
N ALA A 43 -10.08 -115.44 107.83
CA ALA A 43 -10.73 -114.17 107.49
C ALA A 43 -10.09 -113.50 106.26
N ARG A 44 -8.76 -113.60 106.11
CA ARG A 44 -8.04 -113.10 104.91
C ARG A 44 -8.45 -113.87 103.65
N THR A 45 -8.57 -115.19 103.75
CA THR A 45 -9.00 -116.05 102.63
C THR A 45 -10.44 -115.76 102.24
N GLN A 46 -11.35 -115.61 103.21
CA GLN A 46 -12.75 -115.23 102.96
C GLN A 46 -12.85 -113.86 102.28
N CYS A 47 -12.11 -112.86 102.77
CA CYS A 47 -12.03 -111.54 102.15
C CYS A 47 -11.53 -111.60 100.70
N HIS A 48 -10.46 -112.36 100.45
CA HIS A 48 -9.90 -112.53 99.11
C HIS A 48 -10.89 -113.21 98.16
N SER A 49 -11.55 -114.29 98.60
CA SER A 49 -12.56 -115.00 97.79
C SER A 49 -13.73 -114.08 97.44
N ALA A 50 -14.28 -113.34 98.41
CA ALA A 50 -15.35 -112.38 98.17
C ALA A 50 -14.92 -111.28 97.19
N TYR A 51 -13.71 -110.74 97.36
CA TYR A 51 -13.11 -109.77 96.43
C TYR A 51 -13.01 -110.34 95.00
N MET A 52 -12.51 -111.57 94.84
CA MET A 52 -12.35 -112.19 93.53
C MET A 52 -13.69 -112.43 92.83
N VAL A 53 -14.73 -112.82 93.57
CA VAL A 53 -16.08 -112.99 93.02
C VAL A 53 -16.65 -111.66 92.55
N LEU A 54 -16.56 -110.59 93.35
CA LEU A 54 -17.00 -109.24 92.96
C LEU A 54 -16.20 -108.71 91.77
N LYS A 55 -14.88 -108.89 91.77
CA LYS A 55 -14.00 -108.47 90.68
C LYS A 55 -14.35 -109.19 89.38
N THR A 56 -14.62 -110.50 89.44
CA THR A 56 -15.01 -111.30 88.27
C THR A 56 -16.35 -110.81 87.71
N ALA A 57 -17.35 -110.59 88.57
CA ALA A 57 -18.65 -110.06 88.15
C ALA A 57 -18.53 -108.69 87.46
N ARG A 58 -17.68 -107.78 87.97
CA ARG A 58 -17.39 -106.49 87.29
C ARG A 58 -16.77 -106.69 85.91
N VAL A 59 -15.75 -107.54 85.81
CA VAL A 59 -15.04 -107.79 84.53
C VAL A 59 -15.98 -108.41 83.50
N ASP A 60 -16.88 -109.29 83.91
CA ASP A 60 -17.83 -109.93 83.00
C ASP A 60 -18.86 -108.92 82.46
N ILE A 61 -19.35 -107.99 83.29
CA ILE A 61 -20.23 -106.88 82.84
C ILE A 61 -19.48 -105.94 81.89
N GLU A 62 -18.22 -105.60 82.19
CA GLU A 62 -17.39 -104.77 81.30
C GLU A 62 -17.18 -105.44 79.93
N LYS A 63 -16.95 -106.76 79.91
CA LYS A 63 -16.87 -107.55 78.68
C LYS A 63 -18.19 -107.56 77.92
N ALA A 64 -19.32 -107.77 78.61
CA ALA A 64 -20.65 -107.74 77.98
C ALA A 64 -20.95 -106.35 77.37
N GLY A 65 -20.65 -105.26 78.10
CA GLY A 65 -20.81 -103.90 77.60
C GLY A 65 -19.86 -103.53 76.47
N LYS A 66 -18.66 -104.12 76.42
CA LYS A 66 -17.76 -104.00 75.26
C LYS A 66 -18.35 -104.75 74.05
N ALA A 67 -18.75 -106.00 74.21
CA ALA A 67 -19.33 -106.82 73.14
C ALA A 67 -20.61 -106.18 72.54
N ALA A 68 -21.51 -105.66 73.38
CA ALA A 68 -22.72 -104.99 72.93
C ALA A 68 -22.43 -103.73 72.10
N ARG A 69 -21.39 -102.95 72.46
CA ARG A 69 -20.98 -101.77 71.69
C ARG A 69 -20.29 -102.15 70.37
N GLU A 70 -19.50 -103.22 70.37
CA GLU A 70 -18.86 -103.74 69.16
C GLU A 70 -19.91 -104.23 68.16
N ASP A 71 -20.92 -104.97 68.61
CA ASP A 71 -22.05 -105.42 67.79
C ASP A 71 -22.86 -104.25 67.22
N ALA A 72 -23.24 -103.27 68.06
CA ALA A 72 -23.95 -102.08 67.60
C ALA A 72 -23.15 -101.28 66.55
N THR A 73 -21.83 -101.19 66.71
CA THR A 73 -20.94 -100.56 65.73
C THR A 73 -20.88 -101.36 64.43
N ALA A 74 -20.81 -102.68 64.51
CA ALA A 74 -20.82 -103.57 63.34
C ALA A 74 -22.14 -103.45 62.58
N PHE A 75 -23.27 -103.42 63.28
CA PHE A 75 -24.59 -103.21 62.70
C PHE A 75 -24.69 -101.85 61.97
N SER A 76 -24.26 -100.75 62.60
CA SER A 76 -24.27 -99.43 61.95
C SER A 76 -23.42 -99.41 60.68
N LYS A 77 -22.23 -100.03 60.69
CA LYS A 77 -21.40 -100.18 59.49
C LYS A 77 -22.07 -101.01 58.40
N ALA A 78 -22.76 -102.09 58.77
CA ALA A 78 -23.50 -102.92 57.82
C ALA A 78 -24.67 -102.16 57.18
N VAL A 79 -25.40 -101.35 57.95
CA VAL A 79 -26.47 -100.48 57.42
C VAL A 79 -25.92 -99.47 56.41
N ILE A 80 -24.81 -98.79 56.73
CA ILE A 80 -24.16 -97.83 55.81
C ILE A 80 -23.67 -98.54 54.53
N ALA A 81 -23.11 -99.74 54.66
CA ALA A 81 -22.67 -100.52 53.51
C ALA A 81 -23.84 -100.91 52.61
N GLU A 82 -24.97 -101.32 53.20
CA GLU A 82 -26.19 -101.67 52.45
C GLU A 82 -26.84 -100.44 51.82
N GLU A 83 -26.89 -99.31 52.52
CA GLU A 83 -27.32 -98.01 51.95
C GLU A 83 -26.50 -97.66 50.70
N LYS A 84 -25.16 -97.71 50.80
CA LYS A 84 -24.28 -97.46 49.65
C LYS A 84 -24.52 -98.43 48.49
N ARG A 85 -24.77 -99.71 48.79
CA ARG A 85 -25.10 -100.71 47.78
C ARG A 85 -26.40 -100.35 47.07
N LEU A 86 -27.44 -100.00 47.83
CA LEU A 86 -28.76 -99.63 47.29
C LEU A 86 -28.71 -98.35 46.47
N VAL A 87 -28.06 -97.30 46.96
CA VAL A 87 -27.84 -96.04 46.23
C VAL A 87 -27.05 -96.30 44.94
N GLY A 88 -25.99 -97.12 45.03
CA GLY A 88 -25.16 -97.48 43.88
C GLY A 88 -25.91 -98.21 42.76
N ILE A 89 -27.05 -98.86 43.05
CA ILE A 89 -27.90 -99.49 42.02
C ILE A 89 -28.47 -98.44 41.07
N THR A 90 -28.90 -97.28 41.57
CA THR A 90 -29.59 -96.27 40.75
C THR A 90 -28.69 -95.12 40.33
N SER A 91 -27.69 -94.73 41.12
CA SER A 91 -26.92 -93.50 40.87
C SER A 91 -26.24 -93.43 39.49
N ALA A 92 -25.69 -94.54 39.00
CA ALA A 92 -25.06 -94.56 37.68
C ALA A 92 -26.09 -94.38 36.56
N GLU A 93 -27.28 -94.96 36.71
CA GLU A 93 -28.36 -94.86 35.75
C GLU A 93 -29.02 -93.48 35.81
N GLU A 94 -29.21 -92.91 37.01
CA GLU A 94 -29.68 -91.52 37.20
C GLU A 94 -28.76 -90.53 36.48
N ALA A 95 -27.44 -90.64 36.67
CA ALA A 95 -26.47 -89.79 35.99
C ALA A 95 -26.51 -89.95 34.47
N ARG A 96 -26.66 -91.18 33.97
CA ARG A 96 -26.79 -91.46 32.54
C ARG A 96 -28.06 -90.86 31.95
N LEU A 97 -29.21 -91.03 32.62
CA LEU A 97 -30.50 -90.51 32.19
C LEU A 97 -30.54 -88.98 32.24
N GLN A 98 -29.97 -88.38 33.29
CA GLN A 98 -29.81 -86.93 33.36
C GLN A 98 -28.98 -86.41 32.18
N GLY A 99 -27.82 -87.00 31.92
CA GLY A 99 -26.97 -86.59 30.78
C GLY A 99 -27.69 -86.72 29.44
N LEU A 100 -28.48 -87.78 29.23
CA LEU A 100 -29.28 -87.95 28.01
C LEU A 100 -30.36 -86.87 27.86
N ARG A 101 -31.05 -86.54 28.95
CA ARG A 101 -32.08 -85.48 28.96
C ARG A 101 -31.44 -84.13 28.64
N ASP A 102 -30.36 -83.79 29.34
CA ASP A 102 -29.71 -82.48 29.22
C ASP A 102 -29.16 -82.28 27.80
N VAL A 103 -28.56 -83.31 27.17
CA VAL A 103 -28.12 -83.25 25.76
C VAL A 103 -29.28 -83.03 24.79
N TRP A 104 -30.43 -83.67 25.03
CA TRP A 104 -31.61 -83.49 24.18
C TRP A 104 -32.20 -82.09 24.33
N ASP A 105 -32.32 -81.60 25.56
CA ASP A 105 -32.84 -80.26 25.88
C ASP A 105 -31.93 -79.18 25.25
N ASP A 106 -30.61 -79.32 25.39
CA ASP A 106 -29.63 -78.40 24.81
C ASP A 106 -29.70 -78.36 23.28
N ALA A 107 -29.86 -79.52 22.63
CA ALA A 107 -30.01 -79.59 21.18
C ALA A 107 -31.28 -78.88 20.69
N ARG A 108 -32.39 -79.02 21.42
CA ARG A 108 -33.66 -78.34 21.09
C ARG A 108 -33.58 -76.84 21.30
N GLU A 109 -32.95 -76.41 22.38
CA GLU A 109 -32.74 -74.97 22.61
C GLU A 109 -31.76 -74.38 21.59
N ALA A 110 -30.72 -75.10 21.18
CA ALA A 110 -29.83 -74.69 20.10
C ALA A 110 -30.56 -74.58 18.76
N GLU A 111 -31.43 -75.54 18.42
CA GLU A 111 -32.27 -75.50 17.22
C GLU A 111 -33.20 -74.27 17.22
N LYS A 112 -33.92 -74.03 18.34
CA LYS A 112 -34.79 -72.85 18.49
C LYS A 112 -34.02 -71.54 18.36
N ARG A 113 -32.82 -71.45 18.95
CA ARG A 113 -31.95 -70.27 18.80
C ARG A 113 -31.50 -70.10 17.36
N ALA A 114 -31.06 -71.16 16.70
CA ALA A 114 -30.61 -71.09 15.31
C ALA A 114 -31.75 -70.65 14.36
N ILE A 115 -32.97 -71.14 14.57
CA ILE A 115 -34.15 -70.70 13.79
C ILE A 115 -34.43 -69.21 14.02
N ARG A 116 -34.42 -68.76 15.28
CA ARG A 116 -34.63 -67.35 15.62
C ARG A 116 -33.55 -66.46 15.00
N GLU A 117 -32.28 -66.82 15.14
CA GLU A 117 -31.16 -66.07 14.59
C GLU A 117 -31.17 -66.06 13.05
N ALA A 118 -31.61 -67.14 12.41
CA ALA A 118 -31.78 -67.19 10.96
C ALA A 118 -32.90 -66.24 10.51
N GLU A 119 -34.02 -66.20 11.23
CA GLU A 119 -35.14 -65.32 10.94
C GLU A 119 -34.79 -63.85 11.21
N GLU A 120 -34.14 -63.54 12.33
CA GLU A 120 -33.64 -62.20 12.62
C GLU A 120 -32.66 -61.71 11.55
N ARG A 121 -31.74 -62.58 11.09
CA ARG A 121 -30.84 -62.27 9.98
C ARG A 121 -31.59 -62.04 8.66
N ARG A 122 -32.59 -62.85 8.36
CA ARG A 122 -33.43 -62.67 7.16
C ARG A 122 -34.12 -61.31 7.18
N VAL A 123 -34.81 -60.98 8.27
CA VAL A 123 -35.50 -59.70 8.45
C VAL A 123 -34.54 -58.52 8.41
N ALA A 124 -33.38 -58.63 9.05
CA ALA A 124 -32.33 -57.60 9.03
C ALA A 124 -31.79 -57.36 7.61
N ALA A 125 -31.57 -58.41 6.83
CA ALA A 125 -31.14 -58.29 5.44
C ALA A 125 -32.18 -57.59 4.57
N ILE A 126 -33.47 -57.90 4.75
CA ILE A 126 -34.57 -57.22 4.03
C ILE A 126 -34.60 -55.73 4.42
N ARG A 127 -34.52 -55.40 5.72
CA ARG A 127 -34.48 -54.00 6.17
C ARG A 127 -33.27 -53.24 5.63
N ALA A 128 -32.10 -53.86 5.57
CA ALA A 128 -30.92 -53.24 4.99
C ALA A 128 -31.11 -52.90 3.50
N ARG A 129 -31.78 -53.78 2.73
CA ARG A 129 -32.16 -53.50 1.33
C ARG A 129 -33.15 -52.35 1.21
N ILE A 130 -34.12 -52.24 2.12
CA ILE A 130 -35.08 -51.12 2.16
C ILE A 130 -34.34 -49.80 2.43
N GLU A 131 -33.44 -49.77 3.40
CA GLU A 131 -32.67 -48.56 3.72
C GLU A 131 -31.69 -48.15 2.61
N ALA A 132 -31.19 -49.12 1.82
CA ALA A 132 -30.30 -48.84 0.69
C ALA A 132 -30.90 -47.86 -0.33
N PHE A 133 -32.24 -47.82 -0.50
CA PHE A 133 -32.89 -46.86 -1.40
C PHE A 133 -32.52 -45.41 -1.07
N MET A 134 -32.57 -45.04 0.21
CA MET A 134 -32.22 -43.69 0.64
C MET A 134 -30.72 -43.45 0.67
N LEU A 135 -29.93 -44.47 1.03
CA LEU A 135 -28.47 -44.34 1.03
C LEU A 135 -27.95 -44.01 -0.37
N ASP A 136 -28.39 -44.75 -1.38
CA ASP A 136 -28.01 -44.53 -2.77
C ASP A 136 -28.52 -43.17 -3.27
N ALA A 137 -29.78 -42.82 -2.95
CA ALA A 137 -30.35 -41.52 -3.31
C ALA A 137 -29.53 -40.33 -2.77
N VAL A 138 -29.05 -40.42 -1.53
CA VAL A 138 -28.20 -39.38 -0.91
C VAL A 138 -26.91 -39.17 -1.69
N THR A 139 -26.30 -40.23 -2.22
CA THR A 139 -25.07 -40.11 -3.04
C THR A 139 -25.31 -39.44 -4.39
N VAL A 140 -26.51 -39.57 -4.95
CA VAL A 140 -26.87 -39.01 -6.26
C VAL A 140 -27.31 -37.55 -6.16
N ALA A 141 -27.83 -37.11 -5.01
CA ALA A 141 -28.39 -35.76 -4.85
C ALA A 141 -27.42 -34.58 -5.04
N SER A 142 -26.11 -34.82 -5.05
CA SER A 142 -25.10 -33.79 -5.33
C SER A 142 -24.67 -33.74 -6.81
N LYS A 143 -25.26 -34.57 -7.66
CA LYS A 143 -24.93 -34.67 -9.09
C LYS A 143 -25.77 -33.71 -9.93
N SER A 144 -25.66 -33.79 -11.25
CA SER A 144 -26.46 -32.99 -12.17
C SER A 144 -27.95 -33.29 -12.07
N SER A 145 -28.80 -32.34 -12.43
CA SER A 145 -30.26 -32.51 -12.51
C SER A 145 -30.63 -33.75 -13.32
N SER A 146 -29.98 -33.94 -14.47
CA SER A 146 -30.21 -35.10 -15.36
C SER A 146 -29.94 -36.44 -14.68
N GLU A 147 -28.86 -36.55 -13.89
CA GLU A 147 -28.51 -37.77 -13.16
C GLU A 147 -29.47 -38.03 -11.99
N ILE A 148 -29.90 -36.98 -11.29
CA ILE A 148 -30.89 -37.10 -10.21
C ILE A 148 -32.22 -37.58 -10.78
N ALA A 149 -32.67 -37.03 -11.92
CA ALA A 149 -33.90 -37.44 -12.59
C ALA A 149 -33.84 -38.91 -13.04
N ALA A 150 -32.74 -39.31 -13.70
CA ALA A 150 -32.55 -40.68 -14.15
C ALA A 150 -32.56 -41.68 -12.98
N HIS A 151 -31.94 -41.33 -11.85
CA HIS A 151 -31.95 -42.18 -10.67
C HIS A 151 -33.33 -42.23 -10.02
N ALA A 152 -34.06 -41.11 -9.93
CA ALA A 152 -35.44 -41.09 -9.43
C ALA A 152 -36.34 -42.03 -10.24
N GLU A 153 -36.22 -41.99 -11.57
CA GLU A 153 -36.95 -42.90 -12.47
C GLU A 153 -36.54 -44.37 -12.29
N SER A 154 -35.24 -44.64 -12.12
CA SER A 154 -34.74 -45.98 -11.84
C SER A 154 -35.30 -46.54 -10.54
N VAL A 155 -35.31 -45.74 -9.46
CA VAL A 155 -35.86 -46.14 -8.16
C VAL A 155 -37.37 -46.34 -8.26
N GLU A 156 -38.10 -45.49 -9.00
CA GLU A 156 -39.55 -45.61 -9.20
C GLU A 156 -39.95 -46.87 -10.00
N LYS A 157 -39.15 -47.26 -10.99
CA LYS A 157 -39.40 -48.45 -11.83
C LYS A 157 -38.95 -49.76 -11.18
N MET A 158 -38.20 -49.70 -10.08
CA MET A 158 -37.76 -50.89 -9.36
C MET A 158 -38.97 -51.66 -8.84
N ALA A 159 -39.10 -52.93 -9.24
CA ALA A 159 -40.21 -53.76 -8.80
C ALA A 159 -40.01 -54.18 -7.33
N ILE A 160 -40.97 -53.85 -6.49
CA ILE A 160 -41.02 -54.31 -5.09
C ILE A 160 -41.99 -55.48 -5.02
N SER A 161 -41.46 -56.70 -4.90
CA SER A 161 -42.23 -57.94 -4.88
C SER A 161 -42.30 -58.57 -3.48
N ILE A 162 -43.36 -59.36 -3.27
CA ILE A 162 -43.53 -60.16 -2.05
C ILE A 162 -42.43 -61.21 -1.92
N ASP A 163 -41.93 -61.76 -3.02
CA ASP A 163 -40.86 -62.77 -2.98
C ASP A 163 -39.54 -62.19 -2.45
N GLU A 164 -39.26 -60.92 -2.71
CA GLU A 164 -38.01 -60.29 -2.28
C GLU A 164 -38.05 -59.66 -0.89
N PHE A 165 -39.20 -59.07 -0.52
CA PHE A 165 -39.35 -58.31 0.73
C PHE A 165 -40.30 -58.97 1.73
N ALA A 166 -40.97 -60.05 1.35
CA ALA A 166 -41.86 -60.85 2.20
C ALA A 166 -42.87 -59.97 2.95
N GLU A 167 -42.96 -60.10 4.27
CA GLU A 167 -43.85 -59.33 5.12
C GLU A 167 -43.54 -57.82 5.16
N LEU A 168 -42.33 -57.40 4.75
CA LEU A 168 -41.91 -56.00 4.70
C LEU A 168 -42.13 -55.32 3.34
N THR A 169 -42.85 -55.97 2.42
CA THR A 169 -43.16 -55.41 1.09
C THR A 169 -43.82 -54.04 1.18
N GLY A 170 -44.76 -53.84 2.10
CA GLY A 170 -45.42 -52.55 2.30
C GLY A 170 -44.45 -51.46 2.80
N GLU A 171 -43.53 -51.81 3.69
CA GLU A 171 -42.48 -50.88 4.17
C GLU A 171 -41.53 -50.51 3.02
N ALA A 172 -41.15 -51.47 2.19
CA ALA A 172 -40.30 -51.25 1.02
C ALA A 172 -40.96 -50.31 0.00
N GLN A 173 -42.25 -50.51 -0.31
CA GLN A 173 -43.02 -49.62 -1.20
C GLN A 173 -43.13 -48.20 -0.64
N ALA A 174 -43.39 -48.07 0.67
CA ALA A 174 -43.45 -46.76 1.32
C ALA A 174 -42.09 -46.04 1.26
N LYS A 175 -40.99 -46.77 1.52
CA LYS A 175 -39.63 -46.21 1.44
C LYS A 175 -39.25 -45.82 0.01
N GLN A 176 -39.58 -46.64 -0.98
CA GLN A 176 -39.39 -46.33 -2.40
C GLN A 176 -40.10 -45.02 -2.77
N TYR A 177 -41.38 -44.91 -2.42
CA TYR A 177 -42.17 -43.69 -2.68
C TYR A 177 -41.55 -42.45 -2.01
N GLN A 178 -41.17 -42.56 -0.74
CA GLN A 178 -40.50 -41.47 0.00
C GLN A 178 -39.18 -41.08 -0.65
N THR A 179 -38.39 -42.06 -1.10
CA THR A 179 -37.10 -41.86 -1.78
C THR A 179 -37.29 -41.12 -3.10
N VAL A 180 -38.23 -41.57 -3.94
CA VAL A 180 -38.56 -40.93 -5.22
C VAL A 180 -39.04 -39.49 -5.00
N LYS A 181 -39.91 -39.27 -4.02
CA LYS A 181 -40.37 -37.92 -3.66
C LYS A 181 -39.19 -37.02 -3.29
N TRP A 182 -38.31 -37.48 -2.42
CA TRP A 182 -37.13 -36.74 -1.98
C TRP A 182 -36.17 -36.43 -3.14
N LEU A 183 -35.93 -37.39 -4.03
CA LEU A 183 -35.11 -37.17 -5.23
C LEU A 183 -35.74 -36.15 -6.18
N ARG A 184 -37.07 -36.16 -6.36
CA ARG A 184 -37.78 -35.17 -7.20
C ARG A 184 -37.67 -33.75 -6.64
N GLU A 185 -37.70 -33.58 -5.33
CA GLU A 185 -37.44 -32.29 -4.68
C GLU A 185 -36.00 -31.80 -4.97
N ARG A 186 -34.99 -32.67 -4.81
CA ARG A 186 -33.60 -32.33 -5.13
C ARG A 186 -33.37 -32.07 -6.61
N HIS A 187 -34.07 -32.79 -7.49
CA HIS A 187 -34.04 -32.55 -8.93
C HIS A 187 -34.53 -31.15 -9.25
N ALA A 188 -35.66 -30.71 -8.66
CA ALA A 188 -36.16 -29.35 -8.85
C ALA A 188 -35.14 -28.30 -8.39
N ASP A 189 -34.54 -28.50 -7.20
CA ASP A 189 -33.48 -27.62 -6.68
C ASP A 189 -32.25 -27.57 -7.62
N ALA A 190 -31.89 -28.69 -8.26
CA ALA A 190 -30.77 -28.78 -9.19
C ALA A 190 -31.06 -28.10 -10.52
N VAL A 191 -32.28 -28.28 -11.07
CA VAL A 191 -32.72 -27.60 -12.30
C VAL A 191 -32.67 -26.09 -12.12
N GLU A 192 -33.21 -25.56 -11.01
CA GLU A 192 -33.20 -24.12 -10.74
C GLU A 192 -31.77 -23.56 -10.71
N LYS A 193 -30.86 -24.25 -10.01
CA LYS A 193 -29.45 -23.85 -9.94
C LYS A 193 -28.75 -23.90 -11.30
N GLU A 194 -29.00 -24.94 -12.08
CA GLU A 194 -28.40 -25.09 -13.41
C GLU A 194 -28.93 -24.02 -14.38
N GLU A 195 -30.23 -23.71 -14.34
CA GLU A 195 -30.82 -22.62 -15.13
C GLU A 195 -30.25 -21.26 -14.73
N GLU A 196 -30.10 -20.98 -13.43
CA GLU A 196 -29.45 -19.76 -12.95
C GLU A 196 -27.99 -19.68 -13.42
N GLN A 197 -27.23 -20.77 -13.31
CA GLN A 197 -25.85 -20.85 -13.80
C GLN A 197 -25.77 -20.59 -15.31
N GLN A 198 -26.72 -21.12 -16.10
CA GLN A 198 -26.79 -20.86 -17.53
C GLN A 198 -27.10 -19.39 -17.84
N ARG A 199 -28.04 -18.77 -17.11
CA ARG A 199 -28.34 -17.34 -17.26
C ARG A 199 -27.14 -16.48 -16.93
N LEU A 200 -26.45 -16.75 -15.81
CA LEU A 200 -25.24 -16.05 -15.41
C LEU A 200 -24.10 -16.24 -16.42
N ALA A 201 -23.96 -17.43 -17.00
CA ALA A 201 -22.97 -17.68 -18.04
C ALA A 201 -23.28 -16.89 -19.33
N ALA A 202 -24.55 -16.84 -19.73
CA ALA A 202 -25.00 -16.05 -20.88
C ALA A 202 -24.78 -14.54 -20.64
N GLU A 203 -25.14 -14.03 -19.47
CA GLU A 203 -24.92 -12.63 -19.08
C GLU A 203 -23.44 -12.27 -19.08
N ARG A 204 -22.57 -13.14 -18.55
CA ARG A 204 -21.11 -12.95 -18.59
C ARG A 204 -20.56 -12.93 -20.01
N ALA A 205 -21.08 -13.80 -20.89
CA ALA A 205 -20.67 -13.84 -22.28
C ALA A 205 -21.11 -12.58 -23.04
N GLU A 206 -22.33 -12.08 -22.78
CA GLU A 206 -22.82 -10.82 -23.33
C GLU A 206 -22.01 -9.62 -22.84
N LEU A 207 -21.74 -9.53 -21.53
CA LEU A 207 -20.92 -8.48 -20.95
C LEU A 207 -19.49 -8.48 -21.53
N ALA A 208 -18.92 -9.66 -21.76
CA ALA A 208 -17.62 -9.80 -22.42
C ALA A 208 -17.65 -9.29 -23.87
N ARG A 209 -18.72 -9.59 -24.64
CA ARG A 209 -18.90 -9.06 -26.00
C ARG A 209 -19.03 -7.54 -26.00
N LEU A 210 -19.84 -6.98 -25.09
CA LEU A 210 -20.03 -5.53 -24.98
C LEU A 210 -18.70 -4.81 -24.65
N ARG A 211 -17.90 -5.38 -23.73
CA ARG A 211 -16.55 -4.84 -23.43
C ARG A 211 -15.63 -4.90 -24.64
N ALA A 212 -15.60 -6.01 -25.37
CA ALA A 212 -14.79 -6.14 -26.57
C ALA A 212 -15.21 -5.14 -27.66
N GLU A 213 -16.52 -4.95 -27.87
CA GLU A 213 -17.03 -3.95 -28.82
C GLU A 213 -16.66 -2.52 -28.38
N GLN A 214 -16.77 -2.22 -27.08
CA GLN A 214 -16.40 -0.92 -26.54
C GLN A 214 -14.90 -0.65 -26.70
N GLU A 215 -14.04 -1.63 -26.40
CA GLU A 215 -12.60 -1.52 -26.63
C GLU A 215 -12.24 -1.34 -28.12
N GLU A 216 -13.00 -1.96 -29.03
CA GLU A 216 -12.81 -1.77 -30.47
C GLU A 216 -13.24 -0.37 -30.90
N ARG A 217 -14.39 0.12 -30.41
CA ARG A 217 -14.85 1.50 -30.64
C ARG A 217 -13.85 2.53 -30.09
N ASP A 218 -13.34 2.31 -28.90
CA ASP A 218 -12.34 3.19 -28.28
C ASP A 218 -11.03 3.18 -29.06
N ARG A 219 -10.59 2.01 -29.56
CA ARG A 219 -9.44 1.90 -30.46
C ARG A 219 -9.66 2.66 -31.77
N LYS A 220 -10.82 2.52 -32.42
CA LYS A 220 -11.16 3.25 -33.64
C LYS A 220 -11.19 4.76 -33.40
N ALA A 221 -11.87 5.21 -32.33
CA ALA A 221 -11.93 6.63 -31.97
C ALA A 221 -10.54 7.20 -31.63
N ALA A 222 -9.68 6.44 -30.94
CA ALA A 222 -8.31 6.84 -30.68
C ALA A 222 -7.47 6.94 -31.96
N ALA A 223 -7.64 5.99 -32.89
CA ALA A 223 -6.96 6.01 -34.19
C ALA A 223 -7.41 7.21 -35.04
N GLU A 224 -8.72 7.49 -35.10
CA GLU A 224 -9.28 8.66 -35.78
C GLU A 224 -8.77 9.97 -35.17
N ARG A 225 -8.78 10.10 -33.84
CA ARG A 225 -8.22 11.28 -33.16
C ARG A 225 -6.74 11.46 -33.47
N ALA A 226 -5.94 10.39 -33.45
CA ALA A 226 -4.52 10.44 -33.78
C ALA A 226 -4.26 10.77 -35.26
N GLU A 227 -5.16 10.38 -36.18
CA GLU A 227 -5.08 10.77 -37.58
C GLU A 227 -5.46 12.25 -37.78
N GLN A 228 -6.55 12.71 -37.15
CA GLN A 228 -6.94 14.11 -37.21
C GLN A 228 -5.89 15.03 -36.61
N GLU A 229 -5.29 14.66 -35.47
CA GLU A 229 -4.21 15.42 -34.86
C GLU A 229 -2.97 15.47 -35.76
N ARG A 230 -2.62 14.37 -36.43
CA ARG A 230 -1.55 14.36 -37.43
C ARG A 230 -1.85 15.28 -38.62
N LYS A 231 -3.07 15.25 -39.15
CA LYS A 231 -3.49 16.16 -40.24
C LYS A 231 -3.44 17.62 -39.79
N ALA A 232 -4.01 17.95 -38.63
CA ALA A 232 -4.00 19.31 -38.08
C ALA A 232 -2.59 19.80 -37.73
N ARG A 233 -1.68 18.91 -37.31
CA ARG A 233 -0.26 19.25 -37.10
C ARG A 233 0.44 19.51 -38.42
N ALA A 234 0.24 18.66 -39.43
CA ALA A 234 0.81 18.87 -40.76
C ALA A 234 0.28 20.15 -41.42
N GLU A 235 -1.00 20.48 -41.24
CA GLU A 235 -1.60 21.71 -41.76
C GLU A 235 -1.03 22.96 -41.06
N ARG A 236 -0.90 22.93 -39.73
CA ARG A 236 -0.22 24.00 -38.97
C ARG A 236 1.24 24.17 -39.37
N GLU A 237 1.98 23.07 -39.53
CA GLU A 237 3.38 23.12 -39.99
C GLU A 237 3.48 23.70 -41.42
N ALA A 238 2.55 23.35 -42.31
CA ALA A 238 2.50 23.89 -43.67
C ALA A 238 2.12 25.38 -43.70
N GLU A 239 1.17 25.81 -42.85
CA GLU A 239 0.77 27.21 -42.72
C GLU A 239 1.90 28.05 -42.10
N GLU A 240 2.56 27.54 -41.06
CA GLU A 240 3.70 28.21 -40.44
C GLU A 240 4.89 28.31 -41.41
N ALA A 241 5.14 27.27 -42.22
CA ALA A 241 6.15 27.30 -43.27
C ALA A 241 5.83 28.35 -44.36
N LYS A 242 4.55 28.46 -44.77
CA LYS A 242 4.12 29.51 -45.70
C LYS A 242 4.31 30.91 -45.11
N LEU A 243 3.89 31.10 -43.86
CA LEU A 243 4.01 32.39 -43.19
C LEU A 243 5.48 32.80 -42.98
N ARG A 244 6.36 31.83 -42.69
CA ARG A 244 7.81 32.05 -42.63
C ARG A 244 8.37 32.43 -43.99
N ALA A 245 8.02 31.70 -45.05
CA ALA A 245 8.44 32.02 -46.41
C ALA A 245 7.96 33.41 -46.86
N GLU A 246 6.73 33.79 -46.50
CA GLU A 246 6.18 35.12 -46.80
C GLU A 246 6.89 36.23 -46.01
N ARG A 247 7.20 36.01 -44.73
CA ARG A 247 7.99 36.93 -43.92
C ARG A 247 9.41 37.09 -44.44
N GLU A 248 10.07 35.99 -44.79
CA GLU A 248 11.41 36.00 -45.38
C GLU A 248 11.41 36.73 -46.73
N ALA A 249 10.41 36.49 -47.59
CA ALA A 249 10.26 37.20 -48.86
C ALA A 249 10.00 38.69 -48.67
N HIS A 250 9.15 39.06 -47.70
CA HIS A 250 8.85 40.45 -47.37
C HIS A 250 10.06 41.18 -46.77
N GLU A 251 10.80 40.53 -45.87
CA GLU A 251 12.05 41.06 -45.34
C GLU A 251 13.13 41.20 -46.42
N ALA A 252 13.25 40.22 -47.33
CA ALA A 252 14.17 40.31 -48.45
C ALA A 252 13.80 41.47 -49.39
N ALA A 253 12.52 41.68 -49.65
CA ALA A 253 12.03 42.81 -50.45
C ALA A 253 12.33 44.15 -49.77
N LEU A 254 12.08 44.28 -48.47
CA LEU A 254 12.44 45.48 -47.69
C LEU A 254 13.94 45.75 -47.66
N ARG A 255 14.77 44.71 -47.57
CA ARG A 255 16.24 44.85 -47.64
C ARG A 255 16.67 45.31 -49.03
N ALA A 256 16.11 44.72 -50.09
CA ALA A 256 16.40 45.13 -51.46
C ALA A 256 15.95 46.57 -51.74
N GLU A 257 14.81 47.01 -51.20
CA GLU A 257 14.32 48.38 -51.29
C GLU A 257 15.24 49.36 -50.56
N ARG A 258 15.66 49.03 -49.33
CA ARG A 258 16.63 49.85 -48.57
C ARG A 258 17.98 49.92 -49.25
N GLU A 259 18.49 48.81 -49.79
CA GLU A 259 19.75 48.79 -50.55
C GLU A 259 19.64 49.63 -51.83
N ALA A 260 18.50 49.60 -52.53
CA ALA A 260 18.24 50.43 -53.70
C ALA A 260 18.14 51.92 -53.33
N GLU A 261 17.45 52.25 -52.24
CA GLU A 261 17.31 53.63 -51.73
C GLU A 261 18.66 54.17 -51.23
N GLU A 262 19.46 53.38 -50.52
CA GLU A 262 20.81 53.74 -50.11
C GLU A 262 21.74 53.93 -51.31
N ALA A 263 21.63 53.10 -52.34
CA ALA A 263 22.38 53.26 -53.59
C ALA A 263 21.99 54.55 -54.34
N LEU A 264 20.70 54.91 -54.34
CA LEU A 264 20.21 56.17 -54.90
C LEU A 264 20.68 57.37 -54.08
N LEU A 265 20.60 57.32 -52.75
CA LEU A 265 21.10 58.33 -51.84
C LEU A 265 22.62 58.50 -51.96
N ARG A 266 23.35 57.41 -52.22
CA ARG A 266 24.79 57.44 -52.47
C ARG A 266 25.10 58.12 -53.80
N LYS A 267 24.39 57.76 -54.88
CA LYS A 267 24.51 58.47 -56.17
C LYS A 267 24.19 59.95 -56.03
N HIS A 268 23.10 60.30 -55.34
CA HIS A 268 22.73 61.70 -55.14
C HIS A 268 23.75 62.45 -54.29
N ARG A 269 24.39 61.79 -53.30
CA ARG A 269 25.51 62.36 -52.53
C ARG A 269 26.75 62.55 -53.39
N GLU A 270 27.12 61.57 -54.19
CA GLU A 270 28.26 61.64 -55.12
C GLU A 270 28.05 62.74 -56.18
N GLU A 271 26.84 62.86 -56.73
CA GLU A 271 26.44 63.93 -57.65
C GLU A 271 26.43 65.30 -56.98
N HIS A 272 25.90 65.39 -55.75
CA HIS A 272 25.90 66.64 -54.99
C HIS A 272 27.33 67.06 -54.61
N GLU A 273 28.19 66.13 -54.19
CA GLU A 273 29.61 66.40 -53.91
C GLU A 273 30.38 66.78 -55.17
N ALA A 274 30.11 66.12 -56.30
CA ALA A 274 30.70 66.49 -57.60
C ALA A 274 30.25 67.90 -58.03
N ASN A 275 28.98 68.24 -57.87
CA ASN A 275 28.47 69.59 -58.14
C ASN A 275 29.06 70.63 -57.18
N MET A 276 29.19 70.31 -55.90
CA MET A 276 29.82 71.23 -54.93
C MET A 276 31.32 71.40 -55.19
N ARG A 277 32.02 70.36 -55.67
CA ARG A 277 33.40 70.48 -56.15
C ARG A 277 33.47 71.33 -57.42
N ALA A 278 32.60 71.11 -58.40
CA ALA A 278 32.53 71.91 -59.62
C ALA A 278 32.23 73.38 -59.31
N GLN A 279 31.27 73.67 -58.42
CA GLN A 279 30.98 75.04 -57.97
C GLN A 279 32.14 75.66 -57.20
N ARG A 280 32.85 74.89 -56.36
CA ARG A 280 34.06 75.39 -55.67
C ARG A 280 35.20 75.66 -56.64
N GLU A 281 35.41 74.83 -57.65
CA GLU A 281 36.40 75.07 -58.70
C GLU A 281 36.04 76.26 -59.58
N GLU A 282 34.76 76.44 -59.90
CA GLU A 282 34.27 77.57 -60.66
C GLU A 282 34.38 78.87 -59.86
N LEU A 283 33.97 78.87 -58.58
CA LEU A 283 34.19 79.99 -57.64
C LEU A 283 35.67 80.27 -57.43
N ALA A 284 36.53 79.25 -57.35
CA ALA A 284 37.98 79.44 -57.25
C ALA A 284 38.57 80.04 -58.53
N ARG A 285 38.10 79.66 -59.72
CA ARG A 285 38.48 80.29 -60.99
C ARG A 285 37.98 81.73 -61.08
N HIS A 286 36.76 82.00 -60.64
CA HIS A 286 36.19 83.34 -60.62
C HIS A 286 36.93 84.24 -59.63
N GLN A 287 37.24 83.73 -58.43
CA GLN A 287 38.01 84.46 -57.42
C GLN A 287 39.46 84.68 -57.87
N ALA A 288 40.11 83.68 -58.49
CA ALA A 288 41.45 83.85 -59.06
C ALA A 288 41.48 84.85 -60.24
N ALA A 289 40.42 84.92 -61.05
CA ALA A 289 40.28 85.93 -62.10
C ALA A 289 40.07 87.34 -61.52
N ILE A 290 39.27 87.47 -60.47
CA ILE A 290 39.05 88.74 -59.75
C ILE A 290 40.34 89.19 -59.03
N ASP A 291 41.06 88.27 -58.39
CA ASP A 291 42.31 88.58 -57.69
C ASP A 291 43.46 88.88 -58.66
N ALA A 292 43.52 88.22 -59.83
CA ALA A 292 44.48 88.55 -60.89
C ALA A 292 44.18 89.90 -61.55
N ALA A 293 42.89 90.26 -61.71
CA ALA A 293 42.49 91.58 -62.19
C ALA A 293 42.77 92.67 -61.14
N ARG A 294 42.49 92.42 -59.85
CA ARG A 294 42.83 93.34 -58.76
C ARG A 294 44.32 93.52 -58.60
N ARG A 295 45.13 92.46 -58.68
CA ARG A 295 46.61 92.57 -58.63
C ARG A 295 47.17 93.38 -59.79
N LYS A 296 46.64 93.22 -61.02
CA LYS A 296 47.06 94.05 -62.16
C LYS A 296 46.69 95.52 -61.99
N VAL A 297 45.50 95.81 -61.45
CA VAL A 297 45.05 97.18 -61.17
C VAL A 297 45.83 97.79 -59.99
N GLU A 298 46.14 97.02 -58.95
CA GLU A 298 46.96 97.46 -57.81
C GLU A 298 48.44 97.65 -58.20
N GLU A 299 49.02 96.78 -59.03
CA GLU A 299 50.39 96.93 -59.52
C GLU A 299 50.53 98.13 -60.46
N GLU A 300 49.55 98.40 -61.35
CA GLU A 300 49.52 99.62 -62.17
C GLU A 300 49.27 100.88 -61.32
N ALA A 301 48.40 100.81 -60.31
CA ALA A 301 48.13 101.93 -59.41
C ALA A 301 49.30 102.23 -58.44
N GLU A 302 50.02 101.21 -57.96
CA GLU A 302 51.23 101.37 -57.15
C GLU A 302 52.43 101.84 -58.00
N ALA A 303 52.59 101.36 -59.23
CA ALA A 303 53.63 101.85 -60.12
C ALA A 303 53.40 103.32 -60.51
N LYS A 304 52.16 103.71 -60.76
CA LYS A 304 51.77 105.10 -61.04
C LYS A 304 51.91 105.99 -59.80
N ARG A 305 51.46 105.54 -58.63
CA ARG A 305 51.66 106.25 -57.35
C ARG A 305 53.13 106.42 -57.01
N ARG A 306 53.98 105.38 -57.17
CA ARG A 306 55.42 105.49 -56.88
C ARG A 306 56.14 106.42 -57.86
N ALA A 307 55.72 106.47 -59.12
CA ALA A 307 56.23 107.42 -60.11
C ALA A 307 55.79 108.87 -59.81
N GLU A 308 54.52 109.09 -59.46
CA GLU A 308 53.98 110.40 -59.07
C GLU A 308 54.56 110.88 -57.73
N GLU A 309 54.78 109.99 -56.76
CA GLU A 309 55.32 110.30 -55.43
C GLU A 309 56.85 110.58 -55.49
N GLN A 310 57.60 109.91 -56.39
CA GLN A 310 59.00 110.26 -56.66
C GLN A 310 59.14 111.56 -57.46
N ALA A 311 58.22 111.84 -58.40
CA ALA A 311 58.19 113.13 -59.11
C ALA A 311 57.80 114.28 -58.17
N ALA A 312 56.80 114.07 -57.31
CA ALA A 312 56.35 115.03 -56.31
C ALA A 312 57.42 115.29 -55.23
N ARG A 313 58.20 114.29 -54.80
CA ARG A 313 59.33 114.50 -53.86
C ARG A 313 60.46 115.32 -54.47
N LYS A 314 60.84 115.08 -55.73
CA LYS A 314 61.88 115.85 -56.42
C LYS A 314 61.43 117.29 -56.71
N GLU A 315 60.16 117.49 -57.07
CA GLU A 315 59.59 118.83 -57.29
C GLU A 315 59.41 119.58 -55.96
N ALA A 316 58.99 118.90 -54.88
CA ALA A 316 58.86 119.50 -53.55
C ALA A 316 60.21 119.88 -52.92
N GLU A 317 61.29 119.14 -53.16
CA GLU A 317 62.65 119.54 -52.75
C GLU A 317 63.16 120.75 -53.53
N ARG A 318 62.85 120.84 -54.83
CA ARG A 318 63.20 122.01 -55.65
C ARG A 318 62.42 123.25 -55.23
N ILE A 319 61.12 123.11 -54.97
CA ILE A 319 60.24 124.19 -54.50
C ILE A 319 60.62 124.65 -53.09
N ARG A 320 60.97 123.74 -52.17
CA ARG A 320 61.46 124.12 -50.83
C ARG A 320 62.80 124.87 -50.89
N ALA A 321 63.76 124.41 -51.69
CA ALA A 321 65.04 125.10 -51.85
C ALA A 321 64.88 126.52 -52.46
N GLU A 322 63.92 126.68 -53.37
CA GLU A 322 63.60 127.98 -53.98
C GLU A 322 62.81 128.92 -53.03
N GLN A 323 61.91 128.35 -52.21
CA GLN A 323 61.13 129.09 -51.21
C GLN A 323 62.01 129.53 -50.02
N ASP A 324 62.96 128.71 -49.57
CA ASP A 324 63.89 129.08 -48.49
C ASP A 324 64.84 130.23 -48.92
N ALA A 325 65.26 130.26 -50.19
CA ALA A 325 66.03 131.38 -50.75
C ALA A 325 65.19 132.67 -50.88
N LYS A 326 63.91 132.55 -51.27
CA LYS A 326 62.97 133.69 -51.36
C LYS A 326 62.62 134.27 -50.00
N ILE A 327 62.42 133.44 -48.97
CA ILE A 327 62.11 133.89 -47.60
C ILE A 327 63.30 134.65 -46.97
N ALA A 328 64.54 134.26 -47.28
CA ALA A 328 65.73 134.99 -46.83
C ALA A 328 65.86 136.38 -47.48
N GLU A 329 65.50 136.50 -48.77
CA GLU A 329 65.54 137.79 -49.48
C GLU A 329 64.37 138.72 -49.12
N GLN A 330 63.19 138.15 -48.83
CA GLN A 330 62.00 138.92 -48.46
C GLN A 330 62.12 139.53 -47.05
N LYS A 331 62.71 138.80 -46.08
CA LYS A 331 63.05 139.35 -44.74
C LYS A 331 64.06 140.51 -44.81
N ARG A 332 64.92 140.54 -45.82
CA ARG A 332 65.86 141.66 -46.05
C ARG A 332 65.11 142.90 -46.56
N ARG A 333 64.19 142.71 -47.52
CA ARG A 333 63.38 143.80 -48.12
C ARG A 333 62.35 144.40 -47.17
N GLU A 334 61.72 143.61 -46.29
CA GLU A 334 60.76 144.16 -45.33
C GLU A 334 61.44 145.04 -44.26
N ARG A 335 62.67 144.70 -43.85
CA ARG A 335 63.49 145.60 -43.01
C ARG A 335 63.83 146.91 -43.72
N GLU A 336 64.06 146.86 -45.03
CA GLU A 336 64.36 148.04 -45.84
C GLU A 336 63.10 148.92 -46.07
N GLN A 337 61.92 148.32 -46.27
CA GLN A 337 60.67 149.07 -46.48
C GLN A 337 60.11 149.74 -45.21
N PHE A 338 60.38 149.20 -44.01
CA PHE A 338 60.00 149.87 -42.75
C PHE A 338 60.71 151.22 -42.57
N VAL A 339 61.95 151.35 -43.09
CA VAL A 339 62.78 152.55 -42.92
C VAL A 339 62.35 153.69 -43.86
N GLU A 340 61.72 153.39 -44.99
CA GLU A 340 61.42 154.41 -46.02
C GLU A 340 59.99 154.97 -45.95
N LYS A 341 59.03 154.27 -45.32
CA LYS A 341 57.59 154.63 -45.37
C LYS A 341 56.80 154.48 -44.05
N GLY A 342 57.45 154.22 -42.92
CA GLY A 342 56.77 154.07 -41.61
C GLY A 342 56.54 155.41 -40.90
N PRO A 343 55.46 155.55 -40.11
CA PRO A 343 55.16 156.79 -39.37
C PRO A 343 56.27 157.11 -38.37
N THR A 344 56.64 158.39 -38.28
CA THR A 344 57.68 158.87 -37.35
C THR A 344 57.20 158.83 -35.91
N ASP A 345 58.13 158.72 -34.96
CA ASP A 345 57.81 158.61 -33.52
C ASP A 345 56.89 159.75 -33.04
N ASP A 346 57.01 160.95 -33.60
CA ASP A 346 56.15 162.09 -33.31
C ASP A 346 54.69 161.90 -33.79
N GLU A 347 54.47 161.23 -34.93
CA GLU A 347 53.11 160.99 -35.47
C GLU A 347 52.34 159.98 -34.59
N LEU A 348 53.04 158.99 -34.03
CA LEU A 348 52.47 158.00 -33.10
C LEU A 348 52.02 158.65 -31.78
N VAL A 349 52.81 159.58 -31.25
CA VAL A 349 52.51 160.28 -29.99
C VAL A 349 51.30 161.20 -30.15
N ASP A 350 51.20 161.93 -31.26
CA ASP A 350 50.09 162.87 -31.49
C ASP A 350 48.74 162.18 -31.70
N VAL A 351 48.71 161.02 -32.36
CA VAL A 351 47.48 160.24 -32.54
C VAL A 351 46.98 159.71 -31.20
N LEU A 352 47.87 159.18 -30.36
CA LEU A 352 47.52 158.69 -29.02
C LEU A 352 47.07 159.83 -28.11
N ALA A 353 47.70 161.01 -28.19
CA ALA A 353 47.31 162.18 -27.43
C ALA A 353 45.90 162.65 -27.80
N SER A 354 45.59 162.68 -29.10
CA SER A 354 44.28 163.08 -29.62
C SER A 354 43.17 162.08 -29.28
N HIS A 355 43.46 160.78 -29.27
CA HIS A 355 42.44 159.75 -29.03
C HIS A 355 41.98 159.71 -27.56
N TYR A 356 42.88 159.98 -26.62
CA TYR A 356 42.59 159.95 -25.18
C TYR A 356 42.39 161.34 -24.57
N ASP A 357 42.50 162.40 -25.38
CA ASP A 357 42.35 163.82 -24.99
C ASP A 357 43.30 164.20 -23.84
N VAL A 358 44.57 163.82 -23.99
CA VAL A 358 45.66 164.05 -23.02
C VAL A 358 46.84 164.76 -23.69
N THR A 359 47.77 165.29 -22.89
CA THR A 359 48.94 165.96 -23.45
C THR A 359 49.97 164.93 -23.95
N ALA A 360 50.83 165.33 -24.90
CA ALA A 360 51.93 164.49 -25.38
C ALA A 360 52.84 164.00 -24.22
N GLY A 361 52.99 164.79 -23.16
CA GLY A 361 53.74 164.40 -21.95
C GLY A 361 53.08 163.28 -21.13
N ASP A 362 51.78 163.06 -21.29
CA ASP A 362 51.08 161.94 -20.64
C ASP A 362 51.23 160.65 -21.43
N VAL A 363 51.15 160.73 -22.77
CA VAL A 363 51.41 159.59 -23.67
C VAL A 363 52.86 159.09 -23.53
N LEU A 364 53.82 160.02 -23.46
CA LEU A 364 55.22 159.66 -23.23
C LEU A 364 55.42 158.97 -21.88
N ARG A 365 54.74 159.43 -20.81
CA ARG A 365 54.76 158.75 -19.51
C ARG A 365 54.14 157.36 -19.54
N TRP A 366 53.14 157.12 -20.40
CA TRP A 366 52.58 155.78 -20.59
C TRP A 366 53.56 154.87 -21.32
N LEU A 367 54.24 155.36 -22.35
CA LEU A 367 55.27 154.61 -23.08
C LEU A 367 56.49 154.31 -22.20
N GLU A 368 56.85 155.23 -21.30
CA GLU A 368 57.95 155.05 -20.34
C GLU A 368 57.62 154.03 -19.24
N ALA A 369 56.34 153.91 -18.87
CA ALA A 369 55.84 152.88 -17.97
C ALA A 369 55.54 151.54 -18.66
N PHE A 370 55.56 151.50 -20.00
CA PHE A 370 55.23 150.30 -20.76
C PHE A 370 56.45 149.37 -20.89
N ASP A 371 56.46 148.31 -20.09
CA ASP A 371 57.48 147.26 -20.17
C ASP A 371 57.29 146.40 -21.44
N VAL A 372 58.05 146.74 -22.47
CA VAL A 372 58.08 146.07 -23.78
C VAL A 372 58.54 144.61 -23.69
N GLU A 373 59.37 144.23 -22.72
CA GLU A 373 59.84 142.84 -22.57
C GLU A 373 58.74 141.93 -22.05
N SER A 374 57.92 142.40 -21.09
CA SER A 374 56.79 141.62 -20.58
C SER A 374 55.73 141.37 -21.67
N PHE A 375 55.48 142.36 -22.54
CA PHE A 375 54.46 142.26 -23.57
C PHE A 375 54.86 141.32 -24.71
N LYS A 376 56.12 141.36 -25.16
CA LYS A 376 56.61 140.46 -26.23
C LYS A 376 56.58 138.99 -25.81
N SER A 377 56.82 138.71 -24.53
CA SER A 377 56.82 137.35 -23.97
C SER A 377 55.42 136.69 -23.96
N ASN A 378 54.34 137.47 -24.00
CA ASN A 378 52.97 136.96 -23.98
C ASN A 378 52.35 136.69 -25.36
N ILE A 379 53.02 137.09 -26.45
CA ILE A 379 52.42 137.05 -27.80
C ILE A 379 53.16 136.13 -28.76
N ALA A 380 54.43 135.79 -28.49
CA ALA A 380 55.19 134.83 -29.30
C ALA A 380 55.12 133.38 -28.76
N GLY A 381 53.98 133.00 -28.18
CA GLY A 381 53.60 131.62 -27.84
C GLY A 381 52.46 131.15 -28.72
#